data_AF-A0A931ANK4-F1
#
_entry.id   AF-A0A931ANK4-F1
#
_cell.length_a   1.000
_cell.length_b   1.000
_cell.length_c   1.000
_cell.angle_alpha   90.00
_cell.angle_beta   90.00
_cell.angle_gamma   90.00
#
_symmetry.space_group_name_H-M   'P 1'
#
loop_
_entity.id
_entity.type
_entity.pdbx_description
1 polymer ?
#
loop_
_entity_poly.entity_id
_entity_poly.type
_entity_poly.pdbx_seq_one_letter_code
_entity_poly.pdbx_strand_id
1 'polypeptide(L)'
;MNWASMRVGRRAVVIGAVHSHARTRAHAPALIGRAGVVVAVLRGGSVALLQLDDAPHDLPGGTRRWPFHWGDLALDKPDEVTADPVPAYVAGFEKTAVGIVQHAVRPGEGVALCSSSAGPSPVCGWSLAFSANISRACPKCVALASGS
;
A
#
# COMPACT_ATOMS: atom_id res chain seq x y z
N MET A 1 8.84 9.34 -14.22
CA MET A 1 9.01 8.33 -13.15
C MET A 1 8.81 9.01 -11.81
N ASN A 2 7.82 8.58 -11.01
CA ASN A 2 7.43 9.27 -9.78
C ASN A 2 8.22 8.69 -8.60
N TRP A 3 9.18 9.45 -8.03
CA TRP A 3 10.05 9.00 -6.94
C TRP A 3 9.28 8.53 -5.68
N ALA A 4 8.05 8.99 -5.49
CA ALA A 4 7.19 8.54 -4.39
C ALA A 4 6.83 7.04 -4.48
N SER A 5 6.69 6.48 -5.68
CA SER A 5 6.34 5.07 -5.88
C SER A 5 7.47 4.11 -5.52
N MET A 6 8.74 4.54 -5.58
CA MET A 6 9.90 3.68 -5.28
C MET A 6 10.14 3.48 -3.78
N ARG A 7 9.56 4.32 -2.91
CA ARG A 7 9.80 4.27 -1.46
C ARG A 7 8.72 3.54 -0.68
N VAL A 8 7.55 3.37 -1.28
CA VAL A 8 6.47 2.52 -0.79
C VAL A 8 6.96 1.06 -0.74
N GLY A 9 6.56 0.31 0.29
CA GLY A 9 6.92 -1.10 0.46
C GLY A 9 8.31 -1.31 1.03
N ARG A 10 9.11 -0.24 1.19
CA ARG A 10 10.43 -0.31 1.82
C ARG A 10 10.27 -0.53 3.32
N ARG A 11 11.14 -1.39 3.88
CA ARG A 11 11.32 -1.50 5.32
C ARG A 11 12.12 -0.32 5.84
N ALA A 12 11.74 0.13 7.03
CA ALA A 12 12.41 1.22 7.71
C ALA A 12 12.38 1.00 9.22
N VAL A 13 13.42 1.49 9.90
CA VAL A 13 13.51 1.57 11.35
C VAL A 13 13.39 3.04 11.77
N VAL A 14 12.63 3.29 12.81
CA VAL A 14 12.50 4.62 13.41
C VAL A 14 13.77 4.92 14.21
N ILE A 15 14.60 5.85 13.72
CA ILE A 15 15.85 6.25 14.40
C ILE A 15 15.70 7.54 15.19
N GLY A 16 14.61 8.27 14.97
CA GLY A 16 14.32 9.50 15.68
C GLY A 16 12.88 9.95 15.47
N ALA A 17 12.58 11.16 15.92
CA ALA A 17 11.31 11.82 15.62
C ALA A 17 11.44 13.34 15.54
N VAL A 18 12.66 13.90 15.62
CA VAL A 18 12.89 15.34 15.83
C VAL A 18 12.26 16.18 14.72
N HIS A 19 12.27 15.65 13.49
CA HIS A 19 11.72 16.30 12.30
C HIS A 19 10.25 15.93 12.04
N SER A 20 9.73 14.95 12.77
CA SER A 20 8.38 14.43 12.63
C SER A 20 7.34 15.34 13.29
N HIS A 21 6.07 15.11 12.96
CA HIS A 21 4.96 15.90 13.48
C HIS A 21 4.90 15.86 15.01
N ALA A 22 4.38 16.92 15.65
CA ALA A 22 4.31 17.05 17.10
C ALA A 22 3.69 15.83 17.80
N ARG A 23 2.65 15.24 17.19
CA ARG A 23 2.00 14.01 17.69
C ARG A 23 2.96 12.80 17.68
N THR A 24 3.72 12.60 16.61
CA THR A 24 4.72 11.52 16.54
C THR A 24 5.84 11.77 17.54
N ARG A 25 6.30 13.03 17.68
CA ARG A 25 7.32 13.42 18.66
C ARG A 25 6.91 13.16 20.10
N ALA A 26 5.67 13.43 20.46
CA ALA A 26 5.16 13.18 21.80
C ALA A 26 5.27 11.69 22.21
N HIS A 27 5.31 10.78 21.23
CA HIS A 27 5.45 9.35 21.45
C HIS A 27 6.83 8.80 21.06
N ALA A 28 7.81 9.66 20.79
CA ALA A 28 9.13 9.24 20.30
C ALA A 28 9.79 8.14 21.17
N PRO A 29 9.78 8.20 22.51
CA PRO A 29 10.38 7.13 23.34
C PRO A 29 9.75 5.75 23.12
N ALA A 30 8.48 5.70 22.73
CA ALA A 30 7.77 4.46 22.47
C ALA A 30 7.87 3.99 21.02
N LEU A 31 8.37 4.83 20.10
CA LEU A 31 8.40 4.55 18.66
C LEU A 31 9.82 4.32 18.13
N ILE A 32 10.84 4.97 18.71
CA ILE A 32 12.24 4.81 18.31
C ILE A 32 12.69 3.36 18.52
N GLY A 33 13.44 2.83 17.53
CA GLY A 33 13.91 1.45 17.48
C GLY A 33 12.93 0.47 16.84
N ARG A 34 11.67 0.87 16.61
CA ARG A 34 10.68 0.00 15.97
C ARG A 34 10.82 -0.02 14.46
N ALA A 35 10.54 -1.18 13.88
CA ALA A 35 10.58 -1.41 12.46
C ALA A 35 9.17 -1.42 11.85
N GLY A 36 9.09 -1.13 10.56
CA GLY A 36 7.85 -1.22 9.82
C GLY A 36 8.04 -1.08 8.32
N VAL A 37 6.92 -1.06 7.61
CA VAL A 37 6.87 -0.89 6.15
C VAL A 37 6.29 0.47 5.81
N VAL A 38 6.91 1.16 4.85
CA VAL A 38 6.38 2.42 4.32
C VAL A 38 5.11 2.13 3.52
N VAL A 39 3.97 2.60 4.02
CA VAL A 39 2.65 2.38 3.41
C VAL A 39 2.03 3.60 2.74
N ALA A 40 2.67 4.77 2.80
CA ALA A 40 2.33 5.91 1.94
C ALA A 40 3.44 6.94 1.98
N VAL A 41 3.44 7.84 1.01
CA VAL A 41 4.23 9.06 1.02
C VAL A 41 3.27 10.25 1.06
N LEU A 42 3.41 11.09 2.07
CA LEU A 42 2.54 12.22 2.36
C LEU A 42 3.29 13.55 2.17
N ARG A 43 2.55 14.67 2.19
CA ARG A 43 3.08 16.04 2.18
C ARG A 43 4.15 16.27 1.10
N GLY A 44 3.79 16.00 -0.16
CA GLY A 44 4.65 16.28 -1.31
C GLY A 44 5.96 15.50 -1.33
N GLY A 45 6.06 14.37 -0.62
CA GLY A 45 7.28 13.56 -0.62
C GLY A 45 8.12 13.65 0.65
N SER A 46 7.77 14.51 1.61
CA SER A 46 8.58 14.78 2.81
C SER A 46 8.31 13.84 4.00
N VAL A 47 7.15 13.19 4.01
CA VAL A 47 6.69 12.35 5.13
C VAL A 47 6.37 10.95 4.64
N ALA A 48 6.86 9.94 5.34
CA ALA A 48 6.46 8.56 5.19
C ALA A 48 5.33 8.23 6.17
N LEU A 49 4.31 7.50 5.73
CA LEU A 49 3.41 6.81 6.63
C LEU A 49 3.98 5.41 6.85
N LEU A 50 4.45 5.12 8.06
CA LEU A 50 5.04 3.83 8.40
C LEU A 50 4.00 2.97 9.12
N GLN A 51 3.80 1.74 8.66
CA GLN A 51 3.04 0.72 9.37
C GLN A 51 4.02 -0.12 10.19
N LEU A 52 3.97 0.02 11.51
CA LEU A 52 4.84 -0.70 12.44
C LEU A 52 4.43 -2.18 12.53
N ASP A 53 5.43 -3.04 12.68
CA ASP A 53 5.25 -4.50 12.70
C ASP A 53 4.63 -4.98 14.02
N ASP A 54 4.81 -4.22 15.11
CA ASP A 54 4.35 -4.53 16.45
C ASP A 54 2.82 -4.70 16.55
N ALA A 55 2.38 -5.43 17.57
CA ALA A 55 0.97 -5.61 17.84
C ALA A 55 0.33 -4.29 18.32
N PRO A 56 -0.96 -4.06 18.06
CA PRO A 56 -1.63 -2.82 18.48
C PRO A 56 -1.47 -2.50 19.98
N HIS A 57 -1.50 -3.51 20.85
CA HIS A 57 -1.38 -3.30 22.30
C HIS A 57 0.00 -2.82 22.76
N ASP A 58 1.03 -3.00 21.92
CA ASP A 58 2.39 -2.53 22.19
C ASP A 58 2.62 -1.09 21.73
N LEU A 59 1.64 -0.50 21.03
CA LEU A 59 1.77 0.80 20.37
C LEU A 59 0.91 1.87 21.04
N PRO A 60 1.36 3.14 21.05
CA PRO A 60 0.60 4.22 21.65
C PRO A 60 -0.80 4.34 21.04
N GLY A 61 -1.82 4.16 21.89
CA GLY A 61 -3.22 4.23 21.50
C GLY A 61 -3.63 3.20 20.43
N GLY A 62 -3.00 2.03 20.36
CA GLY A 62 -3.38 1.00 19.40
C GLY A 62 -3.00 1.30 17.95
N THR A 63 -2.31 2.41 17.71
CA THR A 63 -2.12 2.94 16.36
C THR A 63 -0.92 2.27 15.70
N ARG A 64 -1.16 1.53 14.61
CA ARG A 64 -0.07 0.89 13.83
C ARG A 64 0.56 1.81 12.78
N ARG A 65 -0.13 2.88 12.38
CA ARG A 65 0.29 3.77 11.28
C ARG A 65 0.72 5.13 11.80
N TRP A 66 1.98 5.45 11.64
CA TRP A 66 2.59 6.67 12.17
C TRP A 66 3.25 7.49 11.06
N PRO A 67 3.00 8.80 11.00
CA PRO A 67 3.68 9.68 10.07
C PRO A 67 5.08 10.03 10.62
N PHE A 68 6.11 9.74 9.84
CA PHE A 68 7.50 10.08 10.12
C PHE A 68 8.10 10.92 9.01
N HIS A 69 8.92 11.90 9.37
CA HIS A 69 9.78 12.56 8.40
C HIS A 69 10.88 11.59 7.94
N TRP A 70 11.30 11.65 6.68
CA TRP A 70 12.32 10.73 6.16
C TRP A 70 13.65 10.81 6.92
N GLY A 71 14.03 11.99 7.39
CA GLY A 71 15.26 12.19 8.19
C GLY A 71 15.21 11.51 9.56
N ASP A 72 14.06 11.01 9.98
CA ASP A 72 13.88 10.25 11.23
C ASP A 72 13.80 8.73 11.00
N LEU A 73 13.99 8.28 9.76
CA LEU A 73 13.93 6.87 9.37
C LEU A 73 15.27 6.40 8.80
N ALA A 74 15.72 5.24 9.25
CA ALA A 74 16.74 4.47 8.54
C ALA A 74 16.02 3.50 7.61
N LEU A 75 16.17 3.69 6.30
CA LEU A 75 15.72 2.70 5.32
C LEU A 75 16.70 1.54 5.33
N ASP A 76 16.20 0.32 5.44
CA ASP A 76 17.04 -0.84 5.19
C ASP A 76 17.64 -0.71 3.79
N LYS A 77 18.92 -1.09 3.65
CA LYS A 77 19.48 -1.31 2.32
C LYS A 77 18.51 -2.24 1.58
N PRO A 78 18.34 -2.09 0.26
CA PRO A 78 17.66 -3.12 -0.49
C PRO A 78 18.54 -4.37 -0.40
N ASP A 79 18.38 -5.15 0.67
CA ASP A 79 18.41 -6.59 0.50
C ASP A 79 17.40 -6.85 -0.62
N GLU A 80 17.76 -7.74 -1.53
CA GLU A 80 16.89 -8.23 -2.57
C GLU A 80 15.61 -8.74 -1.91
N VAL A 81 14.67 -7.82 -1.67
CA VAL A 81 13.27 -8.13 -1.49
C VAL A 81 12.98 -8.76 -2.83
N THR A 82 12.92 -10.10 -2.84
CA THR A 82 12.25 -10.85 -3.88
C THR A 82 10.96 -10.10 -4.11
N ALA A 83 10.92 -9.29 -5.17
CA ALA A 83 9.76 -8.50 -5.48
C ALA A 83 8.65 -9.55 -5.57
N ASP A 84 7.68 -9.48 -4.67
CA ASP A 84 6.47 -10.29 -4.82
C ASP A 84 6.06 -10.12 -6.28
N PRO A 85 5.86 -11.22 -7.01
CA PRO A 85 5.66 -11.16 -8.45
C PRO A 85 4.57 -10.14 -8.71
N VAL A 86 4.92 -9.10 -9.48
CA VAL A 86 4.00 -8.01 -9.82
C VAL A 86 2.70 -8.69 -10.24
N PRO A 87 1.58 -8.48 -9.51
CA PRO A 87 0.37 -9.23 -9.78
C PRO A 87 -0.02 -8.97 -11.24
N ALA A 88 -0.18 -10.06 -12.00
CA ALA A 88 -0.50 -9.97 -13.43
C ALA A 88 -1.72 -9.09 -13.70
N TYR A 89 -2.62 -9.00 -12.71
CA TYR A 89 -3.81 -8.16 -12.74
C TYR A 89 -4.02 -7.39 -11.43
N VAL A 90 -4.44 -6.14 -11.56
CA VAL A 90 -4.92 -5.28 -10.49
C VAL A 90 -6.45 -5.19 -10.50
N ALA A 91 -7.02 -4.78 -9.38
CA ALA A 91 -8.45 -4.61 -9.20
C ALA A 91 -8.94 -3.31 -9.84
N GLY A 92 -9.83 -3.44 -10.82
CA GLY A 92 -10.75 -2.38 -11.23
C GLY A 92 -12.10 -2.58 -10.56
N PHE A 93 -12.84 -1.49 -10.34
CA PHE A 93 -14.16 -1.57 -9.71
C PHE A 93 -15.21 -0.95 -10.60
N GLU A 94 -16.30 -1.69 -10.83
CA GLU A 94 -17.48 -1.22 -11.54
C GLU A 94 -18.66 -1.17 -10.57
N LYS A 95 -19.39 -0.05 -10.54
CA LYS A 95 -20.61 0.07 -9.75
C LYS A 95 -21.80 -0.35 -10.61
N THR A 96 -22.51 -1.39 -10.17
CA THR A 96 -23.74 -1.89 -10.78
C THR A 96 -24.95 -1.56 -9.90
N ALA A 97 -26.17 -1.82 -10.37
CA ALA A 97 -27.39 -1.66 -9.58
C ALA A 97 -27.41 -2.53 -8.31
N VAL A 98 -26.68 -3.65 -8.31
CA VAL A 98 -26.67 -4.66 -7.23
C VAL A 98 -25.42 -4.63 -6.35
N GLY A 99 -24.54 -3.63 -6.55
CA GLY A 99 -23.34 -3.43 -5.75
C GLY A 99 -22.09 -3.12 -6.56
N ILE A 100 -20.92 -3.33 -5.96
CA ILE A 100 -19.61 -3.13 -6.61
C ILE A 100 -19.11 -4.49 -7.08
N VAL A 101 -18.65 -4.55 -8.33
CA VAL A 101 -18.00 -5.72 -8.93
C VAL A 101 -16.52 -5.41 -9.08
N GLN A 102 -15.67 -6.36 -8.71
CA GLN A 102 -14.23 -6.28 -8.92
C GLN A 102 -13.86 -6.95 -10.25
N HIS A 103 -13.13 -6.23 -11.09
CA HIS A 103 -12.63 -6.70 -12.37
C HIS A 103 -11.11 -6.85 -12.33
N ALA A 104 -10.59 -7.79 -13.11
CA ALA A 104 -9.16 -7.92 -13.36
C ALA A 104 -8.76 -6.93 -14.46
N VAL A 105 -7.80 -6.06 -14.17
CA VAL A 105 -7.29 -5.03 -15.08
C VAL A 105 -5.78 -5.18 -15.17
N ARG A 106 -5.19 -5.04 -16.37
CA ARG A 106 -3.74 -5.00 -16.49
C ARG A 106 -3.20 -3.69 -15.90
N PRO A 107 -2.07 -3.69 -15.19
CA PRO A 107 -1.47 -2.47 -14.69
C PRO A 107 -1.29 -1.42 -15.80
N GLY A 108 -1.86 -0.22 -15.61
CA GLY A 108 -1.77 0.89 -16.57
C GLY A 108 -2.85 0.91 -17.66
N GLU A 109 -3.69 -0.11 -17.77
CA GLU A 109 -4.83 -0.12 -18.68
C GLU A 109 -6.10 0.45 -18.01
N GLY A 110 -6.99 1.05 -18.80
CA GLY A 110 -8.27 1.62 -18.32
C GLY A 110 -9.46 0.68 -18.47
N VAL A 111 -9.24 -0.56 -18.93
CA VAL A 111 -10.29 -1.51 -19.31
C VAL A 111 -10.00 -2.85 -18.67
N ALA A 112 -11.03 -3.52 -18.17
CA ALA A 112 -10.91 -4.87 -17.62
C ALA A 112 -10.66 -5.92 -18.70
N LEU A 113 -10.13 -7.08 -18.29
CA LEU A 113 -10.00 -8.25 -19.17
C LEU A 113 -11.31 -8.65 -19.85
N CYS A 114 -12.45 -8.46 -19.16
CA CYS A 114 -13.76 -8.77 -19.71
C CYS A 114 -14.31 -7.71 -20.68
N SER A 115 -13.53 -6.66 -20.98
CA SER A 115 -13.90 -5.47 -21.75
C SER A 115 -14.85 -4.50 -21.05
N SER A 116 -15.11 -4.67 -19.76
CA SER A 116 -15.84 -3.68 -18.95
C SER A 116 -15.02 -2.41 -18.75
N SER A 117 -15.71 -1.27 -18.68
CA SER A 117 -15.14 0.01 -18.26
C SER A 117 -14.89 0.03 -16.74
N ALA A 118 -13.87 -0.72 -16.31
CA ALA A 118 -13.37 -0.71 -14.94
C ALA A 118 -11.87 -0.39 -14.98
N GLY A 119 -11.52 0.85 -14.62
CA GLY A 119 -10.13 1.26 -14.47
C GLY A 119 -9.57 0.86 -13.10
N PRO A 120 -8.24 0.69 -12.96
CA PRO A 120 -7.62 0.52 -11.66
C PRO A 120 -7.96 1.72 -10.80
N SER A 121 -8.47 1.49 -9.59
CA SER A 121 -8.73 2.56 -8.63
C SER A 121 -7.48 2.73 -7.78
N PRO A 122 -6.63 3.75 -8.03
CA PRO A 122 -5.48 3.99 -7.18
C PRO A 122 -5.97 4.48 -5.82
N VAL A 123 -5.82 3.65 -4.79
CA VAL A 123 -5.96 4.10 -3.40
C VAL A 123 -4.58 4.57 -2.97
N CYS A 124 -4.42 5.89 -2.79
CA CYS A 124 -3.14 6.49 -2.38
C CYS A 124 -1.95 6.16 -3.31
N GLY A 125 -2.20 6.04 -4.62
CA GLY A 125 -1.17 5.72 -5.62
C GLY A 125 -0.85 4.22 -5.76
N TRP A 126 -1.62 3.35 -5.09
CA TRP A 126 -1.49 1.91 -5.19
C TRP A 126 -2.70 1.29 -5.85
N SER A 127 -2.46 0.30 -6.70
CA SER A 127 -3.50 -0.55 -7.25
C SER A 127 -3.62 -1.80 -6.39
N LEU A 128 -4.82 -2.08 -5.89
CA LEU A 128 -5.10 -3.32 -5.18
C LEU A 128 -4.92 -4.51 -6.13
N ALA A 129 -4.37 -5.64 -5.67
CA ALA A 129 -4.30 -6.85 -6.48
C ALA A 129 -5.73 -7.37 -6.77
N PHE A 130 -5.96 -7.90 -7.97
CA PHE A 130 -7.19 -8.61 -8.26
C PHE A 130 -7.24 -9.92 -7.46
N SER A 131 -8.39 -10.25 -6.86
CA SER A 131 -8.58 -11.49 -6.12
C SER A 131 -9.74 -12.30 -6.70
N ALA A 132 -9.44 -13.46 -7.29
CA ALA A 132 -10.46 -14.35 -7.83
C ALA A 132 -11.41 -14.93 -6.76
N ASN A 133 -10.99 -14.90 -5.49
CA ASN A 133 -11.69 -15.57 -4.40
C ASN A 133 -12.73 -14.70 -3.69
N ILE A 134 -12.89 -13.42 -4.07
CA ILE A 134 -13.92 -12.59 -3.44
C ILE A 134 -15.29 -12.81 -4.09
N SER A 135 -16.35 -12.78 -3.28
CA SER A 135 -17.73 -13.02 -3.75
C SER A 135 -18.23 -12.02 -4.80
N ARG A 136 -17.53 -10.90 -4.98
CA ARG A 136 -17.86 -9.84 -5.94
C ARG A 136 -16.87 -9.78 -7.12
N ALA A 137 -16.03 -10.79 -7.31
CA ALA A 137 -15.16 -10.87 -8.47
C ALA A 137 -15.98 -11.14 -9.73
N CYS A 138 -15.68 -10.43 -10.82
CA CYS A 138 -16.31 -10.64 -12.13
C CYS A 138 -15.98 -12.06 -12.62
N PRO A 139 -16.98 -12.95 -12.82
CA PRO A 139 -16.73 -14.35 -13.20
C PRO A 139 -15.96 -14.48 -14.51
N LYS A 140 -16.21 -13.59 -15.48
CA LYS A 140 -15.48 -13.56 -16.76
C LYS A 140 -14.01 -13.17 -16.58
N CYS A 141 -13.72 -12.23 -15.68
CA CYS A 141 -12.34 -11.89 -15.32
C CYS A 141 -11.65 -13.03 -14.58
N VAL A 142 -12.35 -13.75 -13.70
CA VAL A 142 -11.80 -14.93 -13.01
C VAL A 142 -11.39 -16.01 -14.03
N ALA A 143 -12.29 -16.36 -14.97
CA ALA A 143 -11.99 -17.36 -15.99
C ALA A 143 -10.80 -16.96 -16.89
N LEU A 144 -10.74 -15.70 -17.32
CA LEU A 144 -9.65 -15.19 -18.17
C LEU A 144 -8.31 -15.05 -17.42
N ALA A 145 -8.34 -14.72 -16.13
CA ALA A 145 -7.15 -14.53 -15.32
C ALA A 145 -6.51 -15.86 -14.87
N SER A 146 -7.32 -16.92 -14.68
CA SER A 146 -6.83 -18.25 -14.28
C SER A 146 -6.22 -19.06 -15.41
N GLY A 147 -6.29 -18.57 -16.66
CA GLY A 147 -5.87 -19.32 -17.84
C GLY A 147 -6.90 -20.39 -18.21
N SER A 148 -7.12 -20.53 -19.52
CA SER A 148 -7.73 -21.71 -20.13
C SER A 148 -6.68 -22.81 -20.25
#